data_AF-A0AAD7UPX4-F1
#
_entry.id   AF-A0AAD7UPX4-F1
#
_cell.length_a   1.000
_cell.length_b   1.000
_cell.length_c   1.000
_cell.angle_alpha   90.00
_cell.angle_beta   90.00
_cell.angle_gamma   90.00
#
_symmetry.space_group_name_H-M   'P 1'
#
loop_
_entity.id
_entity.type
_entity.pdbx_description
1 polymer ?
#
loop_
_entity_poly.entity_id
_entity_poly.type
_entity_poly.pdbx_seq_one_letter_code
_entity_poly.pdbx_strand_id
1 'polypeptide(L)'
;MAVSVLWAVGPTPNKKKEMLCTRVGGVVAVAFALATVYDVVVKAARPDYRRAVDPLEFRSAAEEVVRNERLIDDGGRWKNFFKVGDEVQMLPEVMSKLDFEPKDHAPPGDVRAEETLCARSHWGRLYVDGWPQPIQYLRAHFGEETPTTHRLPIFLAEPSEACGYLHNAAEVGSRGAPAIVVAMRGTCTFGTKANKTSESLGSVSSGSALLLVNNEPGVMHAPGPDAHDVRISVAMIAQAEGEHVVAELRRRPQGAVNGTFVPVNCIEHSETRTATNSLCEVITTRDRDFVENELIDGGALRIGDESYEYLLAAFGTAVPAAGAGSEPRAMDALLAMAEPQDACGPVQPTTAAALVVRRGGCGFLEKAQHAQAAGARAVVVANAGATDPLVRASCSPRWAGNNITIPVVHVGARVFDVVARARTLLASFAPLGTGHGTAWAKLEAYKDGPSSKRRDHLSSMFEKNLGLDMWPERRSWLGAAQSILRPEL
;
A
#
# COMPACT_ATOMS: atom_id res chain seq x y z
N MET A 1 -46.49 39.66 2.24
CA MET A 1 -46.48 40.61 3.37
C MET A 1 -45.15 40.45 4.08
N ALA A 2 -44.41 41.56 4.19
CA ALA A 2 -43.11 41.66 4.81
C ALA A 2 -43.20 41.47 6.35
N VAL A 3 -42.09 41.13 6.99
CA VAL A 3 -41.34 41.99 7.92
C VAL A 3 -40.14 41.21 8.49
N SER A 4 -38.95 41.78 8.30
CA SER A 4 -37.68 41.47 8.96
C SER A 4 -37.60 42.13 10.35
N VAL A 5 -36.68 41.69 11.24
CA VAL A 5 -35.76 42.51 12.09
C VAL A 5 -35.02 41.61 13.10
N LEU A 6 -33.82 41.16 12.73
CA LEU A 6 -32.45 41.49 13.20
C LEU A 6 -32.15 42.07 14.62
N TRP A 7 -30.98 41.64 15.15
CA TRP A 7 -30.10 42.04 16.30
C TRP A 7 -30.39 41.38 17.68
N ALA A 8 -29.51 40.60 18.35
CA ALA A 8 -28.05 40.56 18.63
C ALA A 8 -27.72 41.07 20.05
N VAL A 9 -27.22 40.20 20.97
CA VAL A 9 -26.24 40.51 22.06
C VAL A 9 -25.55 39.18 22.49
N GLY A 10 -24.23 39.26 22.72
CA GLY A 10 -23.29 38.17 22.97
C GLY A 10 -23.20 37.59 24.40
N PRO A 11 -22.07 36.91 24.74
CA PRO A 11 -22.03 35.79 25.69
C PRO A 11 -21.52 36.16 27.09
N THR A 12 -21.89 35.39 28.11
CA THR A 12 -21.12 35.26 29.37
C THR A 12 -21.23 33.85 29.98
N PRO A 13 -20.27 33.43 30.83
CA PRO A 13 -19.92 32.02 31.09
C PRO A 13 -20.45 31.47 32.43
N ASN A 14 -20.18 30.17 32.65
CA ASN A 14 -20.34 29.36 33.89
C ASN A 14 -21.72 28.74 34.19
N LYS A 15 -21.86 27.45 33.85
CA LYS A 15 -22.65 26.47 34.62
C LYS A 15 -21.93 25.11 34.65
N LYS A 16 -21.22 24.83 35.75
CA LYS A 16 -20.58 23.53 36.06
C LYS A 16 -21.25 22.80 37.24
N LYS A 17 -22.55 23.02 37.50
CA LYS A 17 -23.24 22.46 38.69
C LYS A 17 -24.67 21.91 38.49
N GLU A 18 -25.08 21.55 37.28
CA GLU A 18 -26.35 20.86 37.04
C GLU A 18 -26.15 19.63 36.14
N MET A 19 -25.62 18.53 36.69
CA MET A 19 -25.58 17.26 35.94
C MET A 19 -25.52 15.99 36.81
N LEU A 20 -26.08 16.02 38.02
CA LEU A 20 -26.13 14.82 38.89
C LEU A 20 -27.54 14.35 39.34
N CYS A 21 -28.62 15.08 39.03
CA CYS A 21 -29.98 14.66 39.42
C CYS A 21 -30.85 14.07 38.30
N THR A 22 -30.35 13.98 37.05
CA THR A 22 -31.18 13.54 35.91
C THR A 22 -31.02 12.06 35.53
N ARG A 23 -30.09 11.31 36.14
CA ARG A 23 -29.82 9.90 35.76
C ARG A 23 -30.58 8.85 36.56
N VAL A 24 -31.06 9.16 37.77
CA VAL A 24 -31.78 8.19 38.61
C VAL A 24 -33.28 8.11 38.24
N GLY A 25 -33.88 9.23 37.81
CA GLY A 25 -35.30 9.26 37.40
C GLY A 25 -35.60 8.52 36.08
N GLY A 26 -34.64 8.41 35.17
CA GLY A 26 -34.82 7.75 33.87
C GLY A 26 -34.88 6.23 33.94
N VAL A 27 -34.11 5.61 34.86
CA VAL A 27 -34.03 4.14 34.97
C VAL A 27 -35.30 3.56 35.63
N VAL A 28 -35.88 4.28 36.61
CA VAL A 28 -37.12 3.86 37.27
C VAL A 28 -38.34 4.00 36.34
N ALA A 29 -38.36 5.01 35.46
CA ALA A 29 -39.42 5.21 34.48
C ALA A 29 -39.41 4.12 33.38
N VAL A 30 -38.23 3.65 32.96
CA VAL A 30 -38.10 2.58 31.95
C VAL A 30 -38.48 1.22 32.52
N ALA A 31 -38.18 0.95 33.80
CA ALA A 31 -38.60 -0.29 34.48
C ALA A 31 -40.13 -0.38 34.65
N PHE A 32 -40.80 0.73 34.97
CA PHE A 32 -42.27 0.78 35.05
C PHE A 32 -42.93 0.65 33.67
N ALA A 33 -42.35 1.26 32.64
CA ALA A 33 -42.85 1.12 31.27
C ALA A 33 -42.73 -0.32 30.76
N LEU A 34 -41.62 -1.01 31.03
CA LEU A 34 -41.42 -2.42 30.63
C LEU A 34 -42.32 -3.39 31.40
N ALA A 35 -42.58 -3.15 32.70
CA ALA A 35 -43.52 -3.95 33.47
C ALA A 35 -44.97 -3.80 32.96
N THR A 36 -45.35 -2.59 32.51
CA THR A 36 -46.68 -2.32 31.96
C THR A 36 -46.85 -2.93 30.56
N VAL A 37 -45.80 -2.90 29.72
CA VAL A 37 -45.81 -3.57 28.40
C VAL A 37 -45.82 -5.09 28.54
N TYR A 38 -45.11 -5.65 29.53
CA TYR A 38 -45.12 -7.08 29.81
C TYR A 38 -46.49 -7.58 30.28
N ASP A 39 -47.17 -6.82 31.16
CA ASP A 39 -48.50 -7.20 31.68
C ASP A 39 -49.61 -7.08 30.60
N VAL A 40 -49.46 -6.17 29.63
CA VAL A 40 -50.39 -6.03 28.49
C VAL A 40 -50.16 -7.11 27.43
N VAL A 41 -48.90 -7.49 27.16
CA VAL A 41 -48.56 -8.50 26.14
C VAL A 41 -48.86 -9.92 26.64
N VAL A 42 -48.63 -10.20 27.93
CA VAL A 42 -48.87 -11.54 28.52
C VAL A 42 -50.36 -11.79 28.79
N LYS A 43 -51.16 -10.78 29.15
CA LYS A 43 -52.62 -10.94 29.32
C LYS A 43 -53.37 -11.11 28.00
N ALA A 44 -52.75 -10.77 26.86
CA ALA A 44 -53.37 -10.91 25.53
C ALA A 44 -53.09 -12.27 24.86
N ALA A 45 -52.15 -13.09 25.36
CA ALA A 45 -51.70 -14.30 24.71
C ALA A 45 -51.91 -15.56 25.56
N ARG A 46 -53.10 -16.17 25.40
CA ARG A 46 -53.54 -17.52 25.82
C ARG A 46 -54.02 -17.68 27.29
N PRO A 47 -55.20 -18.31 27.54
CA PRO A 47 -55.76 -18.44 28.89
C PRO A 47 -55.16 -19.58 29.74
N ASP A 48 -54.31 -20.45 29.17
CA ASP A 48 -54.12 -21.81 29.72
C ASP A 48 -52.80 -22.05 30.48
N TYR A 49 -52.08 -21.00 30.90
CA TYR A 49 -50.86 -21.18 31.70
C TYR A 49 -51.01 -20.58 33.10
N ARG A 50 -51.70 -21.30 33.99
CA ARG A 50 -51.64 -21.07 35.45
C ARG A 50 -50.76 -22.12 36.11
N ARG A 51 -49.48 -21.82 36.29
CA ARG A 51 -48.73 -22.26 37.46
C ARG A 51 -48.26 -21.01 38.19
N ALA A 52 -48.79 -20.81 39.40
CA ALA A 52 -48.30 -19.81 40.32
C ALA A 52 -46.89 -20.25 40.74
N VAL A 53 -45.87 -19.48 40.37
CA VAL A 53 -44.51 -19.66 40.89
C VAL A 53 -44.51 -19.16 42.33
N ASP A 54 -44.05 -19.98 43.27
CA ASP A 54 -43.94 -19.62 44.68
C ASP A 54 -42.91 -18.47 44.83
N PRO A 55 -43.30 -17.33 45.44
CA PRO A 55 -42.39 -16.20 45.66
C PRO A 55 -41.10 -16.55 46.43
N LEU A 56 -41.10 -17.63 47.22
CA LEU A 56 -39.91 -18.11 47.94
C LEU A 56 -38.93 -18.88 47.04
N GLU A 57 -39.41 -19.67 46.09
CA GLU A 57 -38.55 -20.35 45.11
C GLU A 57 -37.86 -19.34 44.18
N PHE A 58 -38.57 -18.26 43.81
CA PHE A 58 -38.00 -17.21 42.98
C PHE A 58 -36.91 -16.41 43.71
N ARG A 59 -37.04 -16.21 45.02
CA ARG A 59 -35.99 -15.58 45.85
C ARG A 59 -34.78 -16.49 46.04
N SER A 60 -34.97 -17.78 46.26
CA SER A 60 -33.87 -18.74 46.38
C SER A 60 -33.06 -18.84 45.07
N ALA A 61 -33.74 -18.91 43.93
CA ALA A 61 -33.10 -18.91 42.62
C ALA A 61 -32.39 -17.58 42.32
N ALA A 62 -32.97 -16.44 42.70
CA ALA A 62 -32.32 -15.14 42.57
C ALA A 62 -31.10 -14.98 43.50
N GLU A 63 -31.14 -15.50 44.72
CA GLU A 63 -30.01 -15.46 45.66
C GLU A 63 -28.88 -16.41 45.24
N GLU A 64 -29.19 -17.53 44.59
CA GLU A 64 -28.20 -18.45 44.01
C GLU A 64 -27.54 -17.88 42.75
N VAL A 65 -28.30 -17.14 41.93
CA VAL A 65 -27.77 -16.34 40.80
C VAL A 65 -26.84 -15.24 41.30
N VAL A 66 -27.23 -14.50 42.34
CA VAL A 66 -26.41 -13.42 42.96
C VAL A 66 -25.19 -13.98 43.70
N ARG A 67 -25.22 -15.22 44.20
CA ARG A 67 -24.06 -15.85 44.84
C ARG A 67 -23.03 -16.35 43.82
N ASN A 68 -23.47 -16.72 42.62
CA ASN A 68 -22.59 -17.05 41.48
C ASN A 68 -22.05 -15.80 40.74
N GLU A 69 -22.55 -14.59 41.06
CA GLU A 69 -22.05 -13.31 40.54
C GLU A 69 -20.74 -12.82 41.21
N ARG A 70 -20.11 -13.58 42.11
CA ARG A 70 -18.81 -13.22 42.73
C ARG A 70 -17.56 -13.50 41.87
N LEU A 71 -17.70 -13.47 40.55
CA LEU A 71 -16.59 -13.63 39.58
C LEU A 71 -16.47 -12.43 38.63
N ILE A 72 -17.02 -11.28 39.03
CA ILE A 72 -16.98 -10.02 38.27
C ILE A 72 -15.93 -9.11 38.89
N ASP A 73 -14.87 -8.79 38.15
CA ASP A 73 -13.96 -7.69 38.50
C ASP A 73 -14.52 -6.34 37.99
N ASP A 74 -14.05 -5.25 38.60
CA ASP A 74 -14.50 -3.83 38.61
C ASP A 74 -14.55 -3.09 37.24
N GLY A 75 -14.94 -3.79 36.18
CA GLY A 75 -15.19 -3.25 34.84
C GLY A 75 -16.28 -4.00 34.03
N GLY A 76 -16.87 -5.06 34.59
CA GLY A 76 -18.19 -5.56 34.20
C GLY A 76 -18.34 -6.06 32.75
N ARG A 77 -17.45 -6.92 32.23
CA ARG A 77 -17.74 -7.69 31.01
C ARG A 77 -17.29 -9.14 31.09
N TRP A 78 -18.22 -10.07 30.89
CA TRP A 78 -17.97 -11.47 30.56
C TRP A 78 -18.00 -11.61 29.03
N LYS A 79 -16.85 -11.48 28.35
CA LYS A 79 -16.87 -11.32 26.89
C LYS A 79 -17.02 -12.60 26.07
N ASN A 80 -16.77 -13.79 26.63
CA ASN A 80 -16.44 -14.94 25.77
C ASN A 80 -17.12 -16.26 26.16
N PHE A 81 -18.25 -16.25 26.86
CA PHE A 81 -18.98 -17.51 27.16
C PHE A 81 -20.36 -17.51 26.52
N PHE A 82 -20.70 -18.60 25.83
CA PHE A 82 -22.06 -18.86 25.38
C PHE A 82 -22.52 -20.27 25.75
N LYS A 83 -23.83 -20.43 25.91
CA LYS A 83 -24.43 -21.72 26.26
C LYS A 83 -24.89 -22.44 24.99
N VAL A 84 -24.39 -23.64 24.74
CA VAL A 84 -24.87 -24.55 23.68
C VAL A 84 -25.46 -25.77 24.37
N GLY A 85 -26.78 -25.87 24.41
CA GLY A 85 -27.45 -26.89 25.23
C GLY A 85 -27.22 -26.67 26.72
N ASP A 86 -26.69 -27.67 27.42
CA ASP A 86 -26.32 -27.60 28.84
C ASP A 86 -24.84 -27.25 29.08
N GLU A 87 -24.05 -27.14 28.01
CA GLU A 87 -22.63 -26.81 28.10
C GLU A 87 -22.39 -25.31 27.93
N VAL A 88 -21.52 -24.76 28.78
CA VAL A 88 -20.99 -23.40 28.62
C VAL A 88 -19.68 -23.52 27.86
N GLN A 89 -19.67 -23.05 26.62
CA GLN A 89 -18.46 -23.02 25.81
C GLN A 89 -17.83 -21.64 25.88
N MET A 90 -16.51 -21.63 26.10
CA MET A 90 -15.71 -20.43 25.98
C MET A 90 -15.39 -20.24 24.50
N LEU A 91 -15.81 -19.11 23.91
CA LEU A 91 -15.18 -18.63 22.69
C LEU A 91 -13.70 -18.45 22.97
N PRO A 92 -12.79 -19.04 22.16
CA PRO A 92 -11.39 -18.66 22.22
C PRO A 92 -11.32 -17.14 22.16
N GLU A 93 -10.60 -16.51 23.09
CA GLU A 93 -10.38 -15.07 23.02
C GLU A 93 -9.54 -14.81 21.78
N VAL A 94 -10.18 -14.47 20.66
CA VAL A 94 -9.46 -14.05 19.45
C VAL A 94 -9.12 -12.58 19.66
N MET A 95 -8.18 -12.34 20.56
CA MET A 95 -7.61 -11.02 20.74
C MET A 95 -6.80 -10.70 19.51
N SER A 96 -7.16 -9.60 18.87
CA SER A 96 -6.36 -9.00 17.81
C SER A 96 -4.89 -8.93 18.25
N LYS A 97 -3.98 -9.49 17.46
CA LYS A 97 -2.52 -9.27 17.63
C LYS A 97 -2.09 -7.86 17.20
N LEU A 98 -3.01 -7.06 16.65
CA LEU A 98 -2.76 -5.67 16.32
C LEU A 98 -2.99 -4.80 17.55
N ASP A 99 -2.12 -3.81 17.66
CA ASP A 99 -2.15 -2.77 18.67
C ASP A 99 -2.30 -1.43 17.93
N PHE A 100 -3.37 -0.71 18.23
CA PHE A 100 -3.72 0.56 17.59
C PHE A 100 -3.38 1.77 18.45
N GLU A 101 -2.67 1.59 19.56
CA GLU A 101 -2.22 2.72 20.38
C GLU A 101 -1.27 3.60 19.56
N PRO A 102 -1.57 4.90 19.43
CA PRO A 102 -0.74 5.84 18.71
C PRO A 102 0.63 6.00 19.37
N LYS A 103 1.69 6.11 18.56
CA LYS A 103 3.06 6.27 19.05
C LYS A 103 3.90 7.18 18.17
N ASP A 104 4.80 7.89 18.82
CA ASP A 104 5.85 8.65 18.15
C ASP A 104 6.85 7.72 17.46
N HIS A 105 7.61 8.30 16.53
CA HIS A 105 8.68 7.60 15.84
C HIS A 105 9.77 7.16 16.82
N ALA A 106 10.42 6.03 16.51
CA ALA A 106 11.63 5.64 17.22
C ALA A 106 12.73 6.69 16.98
N PRO A 107 13.52 7.03 18.02
CA PRO A 107 14.72 7.83 17.82
C PRO A 107 15.62 7.20 16.75
N PRO A 108 16.21 7.98 15.83
CA PRO A 108 17.08 7.43 14.79
C PRO A 108 18.22 6.60 15.37
N GLY A 109 18.33 5.34 14.94
CA GLY A 109 19.38 4.43 15.39
C GLY A 109 19.05 3.63 16.66
N ASP A 110 17.90 3.86 17.30
CA ASP A 110 17.40 2.99 18.36
C ASP A 110 16.74 1.75 17.76
N VAL A 111 17.57 0.75 17.44
CA VAL A 111 17.16 -0.50 16.79
C VAL A 111 16.04 -1.21 17.57
N ARG A 112 16.10 -1.22 18.91
CA ARG A 112 15.10 -1.92 19.73
C ARG A 112 13.74 -1.20 19.69
N ALA A 113 13.75 0.13 19.71
CA ALA A 113 12.53 0.91 19.54
C ALA A 113 11.96 0.74 18.11
N GLU A 114 12.81 0.75 17.08
CA GLU A 114 12.42 0.49 15.69
C GLU A 114 11.78 -0.91 15.53
N GLU A 115 12.39 -1.96 16.08
CA GLU A 115 11.84 -3.33 16.08
C GLU A 115 10.49 -3.41 16.80
N THR A 116 10.38 -2.77 17.97
CA THR A 116 9.12 -2.74 18.74
C THR A 116 8.00 -2.04 17.98
N LEU A 117 8.30 -0.95 17.26
CA LEU A 117 7.34 -0.26 16.41
C LEU A 117 6.97 -1.10 15.19
N CYS A 118 7.94 -1.76 14.56
CA CYS A 118 7.73 -2.66 13.43
C CYS A 118 6.77 -3.81 13.80
N ALA A 119 7.02 -4.46 14.94
CA ALA A 119 6.18 -5.51 15.51
C ALA A 119 4.73 -5.08 15.71
N ARG A 120 4.50 -3.82 16.13
CA ARG A 120 3.16 -3.26 16.36
C ARG A 120 2.51 -2.67 15.12
N SER A 121 3.29 -2.40 14.06
CA SER A 121 2.79 -1.74 12.86
C SER A 121 1.72 -2.57 12.15
N HIS A 122 0.52 -2.03 12.10
CA HIS A 122 -0.63 -2.68 11.48
C HIS A 122 -0.76 -2.40 9.98
N TRP A 123 0.08 -1.54 9.40
CA TRP A 123 0.00 -1.16 7.99
C TRP A 123 1.35 -0.75 7.41
N GLY A 124 1.46 -0.74 6.09
CA GLY A 124 2.68 -0.29 5.44
C GLY A 124 2.57 -0.31 3.93
N ARG A 125 3.74 -0.44 3.30
CA ARG A 125 3.92 -0.45 1.85
C ARG A 125 4.64 -1.70 1.39
N LEU A 126 4.08 -2.39 0.41
CA LEU A 126 4.74 -3.47 -0.31
C LEU A 126 5.38 -2.89 -1.57
N TYR A 127 6.70 -2.95 -1.64
CA TYR A 127 7.47 -2.58 -2.82
C TYR A 127 7.70 -3.84 -3.65
N VAL A 128 7.21 -3.85 -4.88
CA VAL A 128 7.46 -4.93 -5.83
C VAL A 128 8.61 -4.48 -6.73
N ASP A 129 9.61 -5.35 -6.92
CA ASP A 129 10.80 -4.99 -7.69
C ASP A 129 10.44 -4.52 -9.11
N GLY A 130 10.98 -3.36 -9.50
CA GLY A 130 10.71 -2.70 -10.77
C GLY A 130 9.37 -1.97 -10.85
N TRP A 131 8.49 -2.07 -9.85
CA TRP A 131 7.22 -1.35 -9.86
C TRP A 131 7.41 0.13 -9.50
N PRO A 132 6.70 1.03 -10.20
CA PRO A 132 6.84 2.47 -9.98
C PRO A 132 6.21 2.94 -8.66
N GLN A 133 5.25 2.19 -8.12
CA GLN A 133 4.54 2.55 -6.91
C GLN A 133 4.49 1.40 -5.90
N PRO A 134 4.76 1.66 -4.61
CA PRO A 134 4.41 0.73 -3.56
C PRO A 134 2.89 0.55 -3.47
N ILE A 135 2.49 -0.65 -3.05
CA ILE A 135 1.12 -1.04 -2.77
C ILE A 135 0.88 -0.90 -1.27
N GLN A 136 -0.21 -0.23 -0.87
CA GLN A 136 -0.58 -0.18 0.54
C GLN A 136 -1.11 -1.54 0.98
N TYR A 137 -0.61 -2.04 2.12
CA TYR A 137 -1.16 -3.24 2.76
C TYR A 137 -1.63 -2.93 4.18
N LEU A 138 -2.60 -3.72 4.65
CA LEU A 138 -3.00 -3.78 6.05
C LEU A 138 -2.71 -5.19 6.59
N ARG A 139 -2.09 -5.26 7.77
CA ARG A 139 -1.80 -6.53 8.44
C ARG A 139 -3.09 -7.14 8.98
N ALA A 140 -3.19 -8.47 8.98
CA ALA A 140 -4.32 -9.16 9.59
C ALA A 140 -4.30 -9.06 11.11
N HIS A 141 -5.43 -9.38 11.75
CA HIS A 141 -5.52 -9.48 13.22
C HIS A 141 -4.76 -10.66 13.83
N PHE A 142 -4.14 -11.49 12.99
CA PHE A 142 -3.47 -12.74 13.34
C PHE A 142 -2.20 -12.91 12.48
N GLY A 143 -1.44 -13.98 12.71
CA GLY A 143 -0.15 -14.23 12.05
C GLY A 143 1.03 -13.69 12.85
N GLU A 144 2.20 -13.68 12.21
CA GLU A 144 3.44 -13.08 12.71
C GLU A 144 3.58 -11.62 12.27
N GLU A 145 4.61 -10.97 12.80
CA GLU A 145 5.01 -9.60 12.44
C GLU A 145 5.38 -9.50 10.95
N THR A 146 5.47 -8.27 10.44
CA THR A 146 5.87 -8.04 9.04
C THR A 146 7.30 -8.58 8.82
N PRO A 147 7.58 -9.31 7.73
CA PRO A 147 8.94 -9.76 7.46
C PRO A 147 9.89 -8.59 7.29
N THR A 148 11.05 -8.64 7.94
CA THR A 148 12.13 -7.64 7.83
C THR A 148 13.15 -7.98 6.74
N THR A 149 13.01 -9.15 6.11
CA THR A 149 13.86 -9.57 4.99
C THR A 149 13.40 -8.86 3.72
N HIS A 150 14.35 -8.22 3.03
CA HIS A 150 14.09 -7.54 1.76
C HIS A 150 14.13 -8.51 0.59
N ARG A 151 13.43 -8.18 -0.49
CA ARG A 151 13.41 -8.91 -1.76
C ARG A 151 13.03 -10.38 -1.61
N LEU A 152 11.94 -10.63 -0.89
CA LEU A 152 11.35 -11.96 -0.78
C LEU A 152 10.75 -12.36 -2.14
N PRO A 153 11.02 -13.57 -2.65
CA PRO A 153 10.39 -14.06 -3.87
C PRO A 153 8.88 -14.18 -3.67
N ILE A 154 8.12 -13.76 -4.67
CA ILE A 154 6.66 -13.76 -4.68
C ILE A 154 6.16 -14.93 -5.53
N PHE A 155 5.25 -15.71 -4.95
CA PHE A 155 4.61 -16.86 -5.57
C PHE A 155 3.11 -16.68 -5.60
N LEU A 156 2.46 -17.09 -6.68
CA LEU A 156 1.01 -17.26 -6.68
C LEU A 156 0.67 -18.59 -5.99
N ALA A 157 -0.27 -18.58 -5.07
CA ALA A 157 -0.75 -19.82 -4.44
C ALA A 157 -1.35 -20.78 -5.47
N GLU A 158 -1.12 -22.08 -5.28
CA GLU A 158 -1.78 -23.13 -6.06
C GLU A 158 -2.48 -24.10 -5.10
N PRO A 159 -3.82 -24.14 -5.01
CA PRO A 159 -4.79 -23.32 -5.75
C PRO A 159 -4.73 -21.83 -5.37
N SER A 160 -5.14 -20.94 -6.28
CA SER A 160 -5.03 -19.47 -6.12
C SER A 160 -5.80 -18.90 -4.94
N GLU A 161 -6.77 -19.63 -4.40
CA GLU A 161 -7.50 -19.23 -3.19
C GLU A 161 -6.84 -19.72 -1.89
N ALA A 162 -5.85 -20.61 -1.94
CA ALA A 162 -5.20 -21.22 -0.78
C ALA A 162 -6.18 -21.83 0.26
N CYS A 163 -7.36 -22.29 -0.17
CA CYS A 163 -8.33 -22.93 0.73
C CYS A 163 -7.93 -24.37 1.11
N GLY A 164 -6.98 -24.96 0.39
CA GLY A 164 -6.35 -26.24 0.71
C GLY A 164 -4.83 -26.09 0.79
N TYR A 165 -4.14 -27.22 0.93
CA TYR A 165 -2.67 -27.25 0.90
C TYR A 165 -2.13 -26.73 -0.44
N LEU A 166 -0.98 -26.06 -0.38
CA LEU A 166 -0.33 -25.53 -1.56
C LEU A 166 0.32 -26.66 -2.37
N HIS A 167 -0.10 -26.85 -3.61
CA HIS A 167 0.47 -27.81 -4.55
C HIS A 167 1.90 -27.41 -4.95
N ASN A 168 2.19 -26.11 -4.99
CA ASN A 168 3.51 -25.56 -5.29
C ASN A 168 4.36 -25.29 -4.03
N ALA A 169 4.00 -25.86 -2.86
CA ALA A 169 4.74 -25.64 -1.61
C ALA A 169 6.24 -25.95 -1.72
N ALA A 170 6.59 -27.01 -2.45
CA ALA A 170 7.98 -27.39 -2.67
C ALA A 170 8.77 -26.34 -3.48
N GLU A 171 8.09 -25.64 -4.40
CA GLU A 171 8.69 -24.56 -5.19
C GLU A 171 8.86 -23.29 -4.35
N VAL A 172 7.83 -22.92 -3.57
CA VAL A 172 7.88 -21.78 -2.65
C VAL A 172 9.01 -21.98 -1.63
N GLY A 173 9.14 -23.19 -1.09
CA GLY A 173 10.18 -23.56 -0.13
C GLY A 173 11.52 -23.96 -0.74
N SER A 174 11.71 -23.87 -2.06
CA SER A 174 12.80 -24.53 -2.81
C SER A 174 14.23 -24.08 -2.49
N ARG A 175 14.43 -23.22 -1.49
CA ARG A 175 15.76 -22.79 -1.00
C ARG A 175 15.85 -22.68 0.52
N GLY A 176 14.84 -23.18 1.25
CA GLY A 176 14.71 -22.94 2.69
C GLY A 176 14.60 -21.46 3.07
N ALA A 177 14.31 -20.60 2.09
CA ALA A 177 14.28 -19.15 2.24
C ALA A 177 12.83 -18.66 2.33
N PRO A 178 12.56 -17.62 3.14
CA PRO A 178 11.22 -17.04 3.26
C PRO A 178 10.71 -16.51 1.93
N ALA A 179 9.38 -16.48 1.77
CA ALA A 179 8.72 -16.07 0.55
C ALA A 179 7.40 -15.34 0.81
N ILE A 180 6.87 -14.64 -0.20
CA ILE A 180 5.54 -14.05 -0.19
C ILE A 180 4.62 -14.92 -1.04
N VAL A 181 3.61 -15.52 -0.42
CA VAL A 181 2.56 -16.28 -1.12
C VAL A 181 1.36 -15.37 -1.33
N VAL A 182 0.94 -15.19 -2.58
CA VAL A 182 -0.22 -14.38 -2.96
C VAL A 182 -1.44 -15.28 -3.12
N ALA A 183 -2.52 -14.99 -2.38
CA ALA A 183 -3.78 -15.72 -2.48
C ALA A 183 -4.97 -14.78 -2.64
N MET A 184 -5.93 -15.20 -3.45
CA MET A 184 -7.18 -14.47 -3.67
C MET A 184 -8.13 -14.66 -2.48
N ARG A 185 -8.82 -13.60 -2.07
CA ARG A 185 -10.03 -13.70 -1.26
C ARG A 185 -11.08 -14.49 -2.06
N GLY A 186 -11.82 -15.37 -1.37
CA GLY A 186 -12.67 -16.33 -2.05
C GLY A 186 -13.58 -17.06 -1.06
N THR A 187 -13.73 -18.35 -1.28
CA THR A 187 -14.80 -19.16 -0.66
C THR A 187 -14.57 -19.57 0.80
N CYS A 188 -13.32 -19.61 1.25
CA CYS A 188 -12.95 -19.95 2.62
C CYS A 188 -12.51 -18.73 3.45
N THR A 189 -12.45 -18.90 4.78
CA THR A 189 -12.04 -17.86 5.74
C THR A 189 -10.58 -17.47 5.58
N PHE A 190 -10.21 -16.26 6.04
CA PHE A 190 -8.83 -15.80 6.03
C PHE A 190 -7.91 -16.65 6.92
N GLY A 191 -8.42 -17.14 8.05
CA GLY A 191 -7.66 -18.00 8.94
C GLY A 191 -7.37 -19.37 8.33
N THR A 192 -8.33 -19.97 7.64
CA THR A 192 -8.10 -21.20 6.87
C THR A 192 -7.00 -21.02 5.82
N LYS A 193 -7.02 -19.92 5.05
CA LYS A 193 -5.96 -19.63 4.06
C LYS A 193 -4.58 -19.54 4.70
N ALA A 194 -4.49 -18.86 5.84
CA ALA A 194 -3.24 -18.67 6.55
C ALA A 194 -2.73 -19.96 7.20
N ASN A 195 -3.60 -20.74 7.84
CA ASN A 195 -3.24 -22.05 8.41
C ASN A 195 -2.74 -22.98 7.32
N LYS A 196 -3.47 -23.11 6.21
CA LYS A 196 -3.06 -24.02 5.11
C LYS A 196 -1.80 -23.58 4.41
N THR A 197 -1.60 -22.28 4.23
CA THR A 197 -0.33 -21.74 3.73
C THR A 197 0.81 -22.05 4.70
N SER A 198 0.64 -21.74 5.99
CA SER A 198 1.64 -21.95 7.04
C SER A 198 2.02 -23.44 7.18
N GLU A 199 1.02 -24.34 7.19
CA GLU A 199 1.23 -25.79 7.23
C GLU A 199 1.97 -26.29 5.99
N SER A 200 1.63 -25.77 4.80
CA SER A 200 2.27 -26.18 3.55
C SER A 200 3.74 -25.77 3.48
N LEU A 201 4.10 -24.62 4.04
CA LEU A 201 5.49 -24.13 4.06
C LEU A 201 6.36 -24.80 5.13
N GLY A 202 5.75 -25.43 6.14
CA GLY A 202 6.46 -26.15 7.18
C GLY A 202 7.52 -25.27 7.88
N SER A 203 8.79 -25.69 7.85
CA SER A 203 9.89 -24.95 8.48
C SER A 203 10.19 -23.58 7.87
N VAL A 204 9.73 -23.33 6.63
CA VAL A 204 9.96 -22.07 5.90
C VAL A 204 8.88 -21.03 6.24
N SER A 205 7.90 -21.38 7.09
CA SER A 205 6.84 -20.46 7.49
C SER A 205 7.39 -19.20 8.17
N SER A 206 8.40 -19.34 9.03
CA SER A 206 8.95 -18.19 9.77
C SER A 206 9.62 -17.20 8.82
N GLY A 207 9.22 -15.94 8.91
CA GLY A 207 9.68 -14.88 8.01
C GLY A 207 9.00 -14.87 6.62
N SER A 208 8.16 -15.86 6.29
CA SER A 208 7.31 -15.84 5.10
C SER A 208 6.04 -15.02 5.34
N ALA A 209 5.37 -14.62 4.26
CA ALA A 209 4.13 -13.88 4.32
C ALA A 209 3.05 -14.46 3.40
N LEU A 210 1.79 -14.41 3.84
CA LEU A 210 0.61 -14.55 3.01
C LEU A 210 0.07 -13.15 2.68
N LEU A 211 0.05 -12.82 1.40
CA LEU A 211 -0.52 -11.61 0.85
C LEU A 211 -1.91 -11.92 0.25
N LEU A 212 -2.95 -11.50 0.94
CA LEU A 212 -4.33 -11.64 0.53
C LEU A 212 -4.72 -10.53 -0.45
N VAL A 213 -5.22 -10.91 -1.62
CA VAL A 213 -5.83 -9.99 -2.57
C VAL A 213 -7.31 -9.88 -2.26
N ASN A 214 -7.76 -8.67 -1.91
CA ASN A 214 -9.19 -8.42 -1.69
C ASN A 214 -9.98 -8.59 -3.01
N ASN A 215 -11.25 -9.00 -2.91
CA ASN A 215 -12.16 -9.12 -4.06
C ASN A 215 -13.22 -8.00 -4.08
N GLU A 216 -13.08 -7.03 -3.19
CA GLU A 216 -13.92 -5.85 -3.06
C GLU A 216 -13.02 -4.60 -3.11
N PRO A 217 -13.55 -3.43 -3.53
CA PRO A 217 -12.82 -2.18 -3.45
C PRO A 217 -12.37 -1.86 -2.02
N GLY A 218 -11.13 -1.38 -1.89
CA GLY A 218 -10.52 -1.03 -0.61
C GLY A 218 -9.74 -2.17 0.04
N VAL A 219 -9.21 -1.89 1.22
CA VAL A 219 -8.37 -2.81 2.01
C VAL A 219 -8.85 -2.79 3.46
N MET A 220 -8.74 -3.93 4.15
CA MET A 220 -9.14 -4.06 5.56
C MET A 220 -8.13 -4.91 6.32
N HIS A 221 -8.12 -4.77 7.65
CA HIS A 221 -7.47 -5.75 8.53
C HIS A 221 -8.27 -7.05 8.49
N ALA A 222 -7.70 -8.10 7.93
CA ALA A 222 -8.38 -9.38 7.80
C ALA A 222 -8.67 -9.98 9.21
N PRO A 223 -9.95 -10.24 9.57
CA PRO A 223 -10.28 -10.97 10.78
C PRO A 223 -10.02 -12.47 10.57
N GLY A 224 -9.66 -13.19 11.62
CA GLY A 224 -9.42 -14.64 11.53
C GLY A 224 -9.71 -15.31 12.86
N PRO A 225 -10.99 -15.48 13.23
CA PRO A 225 -11.33 -16.12 14.49
C PRO A 225 -10.85 -17.59 14.56
N ASP A 226 -10.62 -18.20 13.41
CA ASP A 226 -10.12 -19.56 13.21
C ASP A 226 -8.59 -19.65 12.98
N ALA A 227 -7.89 -18.50 12.96
CA ALA A 227 -6.44 -18.45 12.81
C ALA A 227 -5.75 -18.60 14.16
N HIS A 228 -5.34 -19.83 14.48
CA HIS A 228 -4.51 -20.14 15.64
C HIS A 228 -3.12 -20.56 15.18
N ASP A 229 -2.09 -20.13 15.90
CA ASP A 229 -0.69 -20.54 15.70
C ASP A 229 -0.14 -20.34 14.26
N VAL A 230 -0.70 -19.38 13.52
CA VAL A 230 -0.20 -18.98 12.19
C VAL A 230 1.22 -18.41 12.32
N ARG A 231 2.20 -19.09 11.72
CA ARG A 231 3.64 -18.76 11.78
C ARG A 231 4.16 -17.96 10.58
N ILE A 232 3.24 -17.40 9.80
CA ILE A 232 3.55 -16.51 8.67
C ILE A 232 2.99 -15.13 8.99
N SER A 233 3.59 -14.10 8.43
CA SER A 233 2.96 -12.78 8.41
C SER A 233 1.73 -12.82 7.50
N VAL A 234 0.65 -12.13 7.84
CA VAL A 234 -0.55 -12.07 7.00
C VAL A 234 -0.92 -10.63 6.75
N ALA A 235 -1.01 -10.26 5.48
CA ALA A 235 -1.36 -8.92 5.04
C ALA A 235 -2.41 -8.98 3.93
N MET A 236 -3.17 -7.91 3.76
CA MET A 236 -4.15 -7.76 2.69
C MET A 236 -3.84 -6.50 1.88
N ILE A 237 -4.04 -6.59 0.57
CA ILE A 237 -4.00 -5.47 -0.37
C ILE A 237 -5.34 -5.32 -1.08
N ALA A 238 -5.58 -4.13 -1.63
CA ALA A 238 -6.81 -3.83 -2.35
C ALA A 238 -6.91 -4.62 -3.67
N GLN A 239 -8.15 -4.75 -4.17
CA GLN A 239 -8.46 -5.55 -5.35
C GLN A 239 -7.67 -5.13 -6.59
N ALA A 240 -7.69 -3.85 -6.96
CA ALA A 240 -7.08 -3.37 -8.21
C ALA A 240 -5.57 -3.63 -8.24
N GLU A 241 -4.86 -3.28 -7.18
CA GLU A 241 -3.42 -3.52 -7.05
C GLU A 241 -3.10 -5.01 -7.01
N GLY A 242 -3.90 -5.82 -6.32
CA GLY A 242 -3.71 -7.27 -6.26
C GLY A 242 -3.95 -7.97 -7.59
N GLU A 243 -4.93 -7.53 -8.38
CA GLU A 243 -5.16 -8.03 -9.74
C GLU A 243 -3.94 -7.75 -10.64
N HIS A 244 -3.30 -6.59 -10.51
CA HIS A 244 -2.05 -6.29 -11.23
C HIS A 244 -0.90 -7.19 -10.80
N VAL A 245 -0.75 -7.45 -9.50
CA VAL A 245 0.29 -8.36 -8.98
C VAL A 245 0.07 -9.76 -9.53
N VAL A 246 -1.16 -10.27 -9.44
CA VAL A 246 -1.52 -11.61 -9.95
C VAL A 246 -1.31 -11.70 -11.46
N ALA A 247 -1.68 -10.67 -12.22
CA ALA A 247 -1.47 -10.63 -13.66
C ALA A 247 0.02 -10.65 -14.04
N GLU A 248 0.89 -10.04 -13.22
CA GLU A 248 2.34 -10.07 -13.42
C GLU A 248 2.94 -11.44 -13.05
N LEU A 249 2.53 -12.02 -11.91
CA LEU A 249 2.97 -13.35 -11.49
C LEU A 249 2.59 -14.44 -12.49
N ARG A 250 1.42 -14.33 -13.14
CA ARG A 250 1.01 -15.26 -14.21
C ARG A 250 1.84 -15.13 -15.49
N ARG A 251 2.48 -13.98 -15.72
CA ARG A 251 3.29 -13.70 -16.91
C ARG A 251 4.74 -14.12 -16.75
N ARG A 252 5.21 -14.32 -15.51
CA ARG A 252 6.60 -14.67 -15.20
C ARG A 252 6.70 -16.07 -14.61
N PRO A 253 7.89 -16.69 -14.64
CA PRO A 253 8.16 -17.85 -13.82
C PRO A 253 7.86 -17.55 -12.35
N GLN A 254 7.36 -18.53 -11.61
CA GLN A 254 7.08 -18.41 -10.18
C GLN A 254 8.37 -18.02 -9.42
N GLY A 255 8.25 -17.15 -8.41
CA GLY A 255 9.39 -16.67 -7.63
C GLY A 255 10.36 -15.74 -8.38
N ALA A 256 10.07 -15.37 -9.63
CA ALA A 256 10.90 -14.43 -10.40
C ALA A 256 10.71 -12.96 -10.01
N VAL A 257 9.58 -12.64 -9.37
CA VAL A 257 9.25 -11.30 -8.88
C VAL A 257 9.56 -11.27 -7.40
N ASN A 258 10.26 -10.23 -6.95
CA ASN A 258 10.54 -10.03 -5.53
C ASN A 258 9.69 -8.90 -4.95
N GLY A 259 9.42 -8.99 -3.65
CA GLY A 259 8.73 -7.96 -2.89
C GLY A 259 9.42 -7.68 -1.55
N THR A 260 9.31 -6.43 -1.10
CA THR A 260 9.78 -5.99 0.22
C THR A 260 8.62 -5.32 0.95
N PHE A 261 8.28 -5.84 2.12
CA PHE A 261 7.36 -5.14 3.01
C PHE A 261 8.11 -4.05 3.79
N VAL A 262 7.51 -2.86 3.83
CA VAL A 262 8.04 -1.68 4.49
C VAL A 262 6.96 -1.15 5.44
N PRO A 263 7.04 -1.46 6.73
CA PRO A 263 6.15 -0.93 7.76
C PRO A 263 6.26 0.59 7.87
N VAL A 264 5.11 1.23 8.09
CA VAL A 264 5.02 2.69 8.24
C VAL A 264 4.38 3.02 9.58
N ASN A 265 4.90 4.02 10.27
CA ASN A 265 4.30 4.60 11.48
C ASN A 265 3.83 6.02 11.18
N CYS A 266 2.67 6.41 11.70
CA CYS A 266 2.21 7.80 11.64
C CYS A 266 2.07 8.37 13.04
N ILE A 267 2.45 9.63 13.21
CA ILE A 267 2.19 10.39 14.43
C ILE A 267 0.73 10.85 14.48
N GLU A 268 0.13 10.83 15.66
CA GLU A 268 -1.24 11.29 15.88
C GLU A 268 -1.34 12.79 16.16
N HIS A 269 -0.30 13.40 16.74
CA HIS A 269 -0.34 14.79 17.20
C HIS A 269 0.48 15.74 16.32
N SER A 270 -0.12 16.89 15.99
CA SER A 270 0.52 17.93 15.17
C SER A 270 1.65 18.69 15.88
N GLU A 271 1.79 18.56 17.20
CA GLU A 271 2.77 19.30 18.00
C GLU A 271 4.19 18.72 17.88
N THR A 272 4.31 17.39 17.72
CA THR A 272 5.58 16.70 17.41
C THR A 272 6.05 16.89 15.96
N ARG A 273 5.20 17.48 15.10
CA ARG A 273 5.55 17.89 13.71
C ARG A 273 6.70 18.89 13.64
N THR A 274 7.02 19.57 14.74
CA THR A 274 8.19 20.46 14.79
C THR A 274 9.52 19.68 14.81
N ALA A 275 9.51 18.39 15.17
CA ALA A 275 10.70 17.53 15.20
C ALA A 275 10.86 16.67 13.93
N THR A 276 9.77 16.25 13.29
CA THR A 276 9.80 15.45 12.05
C THR A 276 9.06 16.13 10.90
N ASN A 277 9.68 16.19 9.71
CA ASN A 277 9.13 16.87 8.53
C ASN A 277 7.94 16.14 7.87
N SER A 278 7.50 15.00 8.40
CA SER A 278 6.41 14.22 7.81
C SER A 278 5.52 13.54 8.87
N LEU A 279 4.25 13.35 8.53
CA LEU A 279 3.25 12.72 9.42
C LEU A 279 3.40 11.21 9.50
N CYS A 280 3.96 10.59 8.48
CA CYS A 280 4.08 9.14 8.37
C CYS A 280 5.44 8.79 7.79
N GLU A 281 6.20 7.97 8.52
CA GLU A 281 7.57 7.62 8.20
C GLU A 281 7.76 6.11 8.21
N VAL A 282 8.66 5.65 7.35
CA VAL A 282 9.17 4.29 7.40
C VAL A 282 9.84 4.06 8.75
N ILE A 283 9.55 2.93 9.38
CA ILE A 283 9.91 2.68 10.78
C ILE A 283 11.41 2.48 10.95
N THR A 284 12.00 1.56 10.18
CA THR A 284 13.39 1.16 10.40
C THR A 284 14.35 1.95 9.54
N THR A 285 15.57 2.15 10.04
CA THR A 285 16.63 2.80 9.26
C THR A 285 17.00 2.00 8.01
N ARG A 286 16.99 0.66 8.11
CA ARG A 286 17.22 -0.24 6.97
C ARG A 286 16.16 -0.09 5.88
N ASP A 287 14.89 0.01 6.26
CA ASP A 287 13.81 0.18 5.29
C ASP A 287 13.84 1.57 4.64
N ARG A 288 14.23 2.61 5.38
CA ARG A 288 14.46 3.95 4.82
C ARG A 288 15.54 3.92 3.75
N ASP A 289 16.68 3.31 4.07
CA ASP A 289 17.79 3.16 3.11
C ASP A 289 17.34 2.38 1.86
N PHE A 290 16.57 1.30 2.03
CA PHE A 290 15.99 0.57 0.91
C PHE A 290 15.09 1.44 0.03
N VAL A 291 14.17 2.21 0.63
CA VAL A 291 13.26 3.09 -0.12
C VAL A 291 13.99 4.22 -0.85
N GLU A 292 15.04 4.76 -0.25
CA GLU A 292 15.79 5.90 -0.80
C GLU A 292 16.84 5.48 -1.82
N ASN A 293 17.51 4.35 -1.59
CA ASN A 293 18.74 3.98 -2.27
C ASN A 293 18.70 2.60 -2.95
N GLU A 294 17.66 1.77 -2.79
CA GLU A 294 17.59 0.43 -3.39
C GLU A 294 16.42 0.16 -4.35
N LEU A 295 15.46 1.09 -4.45
CA LEU A 295 14.40 1.06 -5.45
C LEU A 295 14.87 1.41 -6.87
N ILE A 296 14.57 0.52 -7.82
CA ILE A 296 14.72 0.77 -9.25
C ILE A 296 13.76 1.90 -9.65
N ASP A 297 14.30 3.05 -10.04
CA ASP A 297 13.53 4.24 -10.44
C ASP A 297 13.81 4.68 -11.89
N GLY A 298 14.69 3.98 -12.60
CA GLY A 298 15.07 4.27 -13.97
C GLY A 298 15.85 3.15 -14.64
N GLY A 299 16.46 3.45 -15.79
CA GLY A 299 17.28 2.49 -16.52
C GLY A 299 17.78 3.00 -17.86
N ALA A 300 18.23 2.05 -18.69
CA ALA A 300 18.65 2.29 -20.06
C ALA A 300 17.61 1.78 -21.06
N LEU A 301 17.21 2.64 -21.99
CA LEU A 301 16.53 2.26 -23.21
C LEU A 301 17.59 2.14 -24.31
N ARG A 302 17.85 0.93 -24.80
CA ARG A 302 18.83 0.71 -25.88
C ARG A 302 18.10 0.64 -27.22
N ILE A 303 18.58 1.40 -28.21
CA ILE A 303 18.05 1.40 -29.58
C ILE A 303 19.25 1.29 -30.52
N GLY A 304 19.42 0.13 -31.15
CA GLY A 304 20.68 -0.19 -31.83
C GLY A 304 21.86 -0.15 -30.85
N ASP A 305 22.92 0.59 -31.21
CA ASP A 305 24.11 0.75 -30.38
C ASP A 305 24.02 1.95 -29.40
N GLU A 306 22.95 2.74 -29.48
CA GLU A 306 22.74 3.89 -28.59
C GLU A 306 21.97 3.49 -27.32
N SER A 307 22.30 4.13 -26.21
CA SER A 307 21.65 3.96 -24.92
C SER A 307 21.13 5.31 -24.42
N TYR A 308 19.86 5.34 -24.05
CA TYR A 308 19.18 6.53 -23.54
C TYR A 308 18.73 6.30 -22.11
N GLU A 309 18.89 7.32 -21.27
CA GLU A 309 18.36 7.24 -19.91
C GLU A 309 16.83 7.31 -19.91
N TYR A 310 16.19 6.47 -19.09
CA TYR A 310 14.78 6.61 -18.77
C TYR A 310 14.53 6.68 -17.26
N LEU A 311 13.46 7.37 -16.90
CA LEU A 311 12.87 7.34 -15.55
C LEU A 311 11.53 6.60 -15.59
N LEU A 312 11.27 5.77 -14.58
CA LEU A 312 9.94 5.19 -14.39
C LEU A 312 8.96 6.27 -13.95
N ALA A 313 7.71 6.17 -14.39
CA ALA A 313 6.63 6.99 -13.82
C ALA A 313 6.40 6.63 -12.33
N ALA A 314 5.51 7.34 -11.66
CA ALA A 314 5.03 7.02 -10.31
C ALA A 314 3.73 6.18 -10.35
N PHE A 315 3.33 5.71 -11.53
CA PHE A 315 2.15 4.89 -11.79
C PHE A 315 2.44 3.92 -12.95
N GLY A 316 1.56 2.96 -13.18
CA GLY A 316 1.80 1.87 -14.13
C GLY A 316 2.42 0.65 -13.46
N THR A 317 2.98 -0.23 -14.28
CA THR A 317 3.58 -1.51 -13.86
C THR A 317 5.09 -1.54 -14.11
N ALA A 318 5.75 -2.61 -13.64
CA ALA A 318 7.18 -2.79 -13.89
C ALA A 318 7.49 -2.94 -15.37
N VAL A 319 8.62 -2.35 -15.78
CA VAL A 319 9.21 -2.66 -17.07
C VAL A 319 9.65 -4.12 -17.04
N PRO A 320 9.16 -4.99 -17.94
CA PRO A 320 9.59 -6.37 -17.99
C PRO A 320 11.11 -6.44 -18.16
N ALA A 321 11.79 -7.17 -17.28
CA ALA A 321 13.16 -7.61 -17.50
C ALA A 321 13.07 -9.04 -18.02
N ALA A 322 13.69 -9.34 -19.14
CA ALA A 322 13.80 -10.70 -19.64
C ALA A 322 14.57 -11.58 -18.64
N GLY A 323 14.02 -12.76 -18.36
CA GLY A 323 14.68 -13.89 -17.70
C GLY A 323 15.02 -13.73 -16.21
N ALA A 324 14.40 -14.57 -15.37
CA ALA A 324 14.85 -14.80 -14.00
C ALA A 324 16.21 -15.52 -14.03
N GLY A 325 17.30 -14.76 -13.87
CA GLY A 325 18.66 -15.30 -13.76
C GLY A 325 19.70 -14.19 -13.76
N SER A 326 20.02 -13.68 -12.56
CA SER A 326 21.16 -12.81 -12.15
C SER A 326 21.66 -11.66 -13.04
N GLU A 327 21.07 -11.37 -14.19
CA GLU A 327 21.23 -10.13 -14.94
C GLU A 327 19.89 -9.75 -15.58
N PRO A 328 19.41 -8.50 -15.42
CA PRO A 328 18.18 -8.04 -16.07
C PRO A 328 18.42 -8.05 -17.58
N ARG A 329 18.01 -9.10 -18.29
CA ARG A 329 17.98 -9.04 -19.75
C ARG A 329 16.92 -8.04 -20.16
N ALA A 330 17.17 -7.36 -21.27
CA ALA A 330 16.30 -6.29 -21.69
C ALA A 330 14.99 -6.81 -22.30
N MET A 331 13.86 -6.11 -22.08
CA MET A 331 12.65 -6.38 -22.87
C MET A 331 12.85 -5.86 -24.28
N ASP A 332 12.90 -6.76 -25.24
CA ASP A 332 12.80 -6.41 -26.66
C ASP A 332 11.36 -5.97 -26.95
N ALA A 333 11.22 -4.68 -27.24
CA ALA A 333 9.98 -4.03 -27.58
C ALA A 333 10.11 -3.36 -28.94
N LEU A 334 9.06 -3.47 -29.75
CA LEU A 334 8.93 -2.67 -30.94
C LEU A 334 8.49 -1.27 -30.52
N LEU A 335 9.32 -0.25 -30.68
CA LEU A 335 8.94 1.14 -30.50
C LEU A 335 8.19 1.63 -31.74
N ALA A 336 7.04 2.27 -31.55
CA ALA A 336 6.28 2.91 -32.61
C ALA A 336 5.81 4.28 -32.18
N MET A 337 5.69 5.22 -33.12
CA MET A 337 5.13 6.54 -32.86
C MET A 337 3.62 6.41 -32.58
N ALA A 338 3.13 7.10 -31.56
CA ALA A 338 1.69 7.28 -31.38
C ALA A 338 1.13 8.22 -32.45
N GLU A 339 -0.13 8.01 -32.83
CA GLU A 339 -0.90 8.95 -33.63
C GLU A 339 -2.25 9.24 -32.97
N PRO A 340 -2.51 10.48 -32.51
CA PRO A 340 -1.61 11.65 -32.58
C PRO A 340 -0.36 11.52 -31.69
N GLN A 341 0.74 12.17 -32.11
CA GLN A 341 2.05 12.06 -31.48
C GLN A 341 2.11 12.49 -30.01
N ASP A 342 1.22 13.37 -29.57
CA ASP A 342 1.13 13.79 -28.16
C ASP A 342 0.18 12.90 -27.34
N ALA A 343 -0.58 12.01 -27.96
CA ALA A 343 -1.59 11.16 -27.30
C ALA A 343 -2.54 11.94 -26.37
N CYS A 344 -2.87 13.19 -26.72
CA CYS A 344 -3.85 14.00 -25.98
C CYS A 344 -5.30 13.79 -26.44
N GLY A 345 -5.52 12.74 -27.23
CA GLY A 345 -6.82 12.27 -27.65
C GLY A 345 -6.72 10.78 -28.00
N PRO A 346 -7.81 10.19 -28.53
CA PRO A 346 -7.82 8.78 -28.92
C PRO A 346 -6.66 8.44 -29.86
N VAL A 347 -5.81 7.51 -29.42
CA VAL A 347 -4.67 7.00 -30.20
C VAL A 347 -5.16 5.89 -31.10
N GLN A 348 -4.63 5.83 -32.33
CA GLN A 348 -4.94 4.75 -33.27
C GLN A 348 -4.61 3.37 -32.68
N PRO A 349 -5.47 2.34 -32.86
CA PRO A 349 -5.20 1.01 -32.35
C PRO A 349 -3.83 0.49 -32.80
N THR A 350 -3.08 -0.03 -31.84
CA THR A 350 -1.77 -0.63 -32.05
C THR A 350 -1.75 -1.99 -31.39
N THR A 351 -1.01 -2.93 -31.99
CA THR A 351 -0.78 -4.22 -31.36
C THR A 351 0.73 -4.42 -31.25
N ALA A 352 1.17 -4.79 -30.05
CA ALA A 352 2.54 -5.24 -29.74
C ALA A 352 3.67 -4.19 -29.64
N ALA A 353 3.40 -2.89 -29.79
CA ALA A 353 4.43 -1.86 -29.63
C ALA A 353 4.42 -1.17 -28.26
N ALA A 354 5.60 -0.73 -27.83
CA ALA A 354 5.72 0.36 -26.86
C ALA A 354 5.54 1.68 -27.63
N LEU A 355 4.54 2.47 -27.24
CA LEU A 355 4.23 3.71 -27.96
C LEU A 355 5.10 4.85 -27.47
N VAL A 356 5.77 5.51 -28.40
CA VAL A 356 6.53 6.73 -28.16
C VAL A 356 5.59 7.92 -28.35
N VAL A 357 5.43 8.71 -27.29
CA VAL A 357 4.57 9.89 -27.25
C VAL A 357 5.39 11.12 -26.89
N ARG A 358 5.06 12.28 -27.45
CA ARG A 358 5.69 13.55 -27.12
C ARG A 358 5.08 14.16 -25.87
N ARG A 359 5.92 14.69 -24.98
CA ARG A 359 5.49 15.51 -23.83
C ARG A 359 4.89 16.83 -24.33
N GLY A 360 3.87 17.33 -23.62
CA GLY A 360 3.14 18.56 -23.95
C GLY A 360 1.65 18.30 -24.26
N GLY A 361 0.84 19.36 -24.34
CA GLY A 361 -0.60 19.30 -24.66
C GLY A 361 -1.51 18.83 -23.51
N CYS A 362 -1.13 17.75 -22.82
CA CYS A 362 -1.93 17.09 -21.78
C CYS A 362 -1.02 16.40 -20.73
N GLY A 363 -1.63 15.89 -19.65
CA GLY A 363 -0.92 15.24 -18.54
C GLY A 363 -0.37 13.85 -18.87
N PHE A 364 0.61 13.37 -18.09
CA PHE A 364 1.22 12.05 -18.31
C PHE A 364 0.23 10.89 -18.17
N LEU A 365 -0.70 10.98 -17.21
CA LEU A 365 -1.71 9.96 -16.97
C LEU A 365 -2.62 9.80 -18.19
N GLU A 366 -3.09 10.91 -18.76
CA GLU A 366 -3.99 10.93 -19.92
C GLU A 366 -3.32 10.28 -21.15
N LYS A 367 -2.05 10.60 -21.40
CA LYS A 367 -1.24 9.93 -22.46
C LYS A 367 -1.18 8.42 -22.25
N ALA A 368 -0.96 7.99 -21.01
CA ALA A 368 -0.91 6.56 -20.68
C ALA A 368 -2.28 5.87 -20.84
N GLN A 369 -3.36 6.55 -20.47
CA GLN A 369 -4.74 6.04 -20.65
C GLN A 369 -5.05 5.85 -22.13
N HIS A 370 -4.76 6.84 -22.98
CA HIS A 370 -5.01 6.74 -24.43
C HIS A 370 -4.15 5.68 -25.11
N ALA A 371 -2.87 5.59 -24.77
CA ALA A 371 -1.99 4.56 -25.30
C ALA A 371 -2.42 3.14 -24.85
N GLN A 372 -2.78 2.98 -23.58
CA GLN A 372 -3.30 1.70 -23.08
C GLN A 372 -4.62 1.31 -23.76
N ALA A 373 -5.55 2.25 -23.91
CA ALA A 373 -6.81 2.03 -24.59
C ALA A 373 -6.61 1.64 -26.06
N ALA A 374 -5.53 2.11 -26.69
CA ALA A 374 -5.13 1.73 -28.04
C ALA A 374 -4.46 0.36 -28.12
N GLY A 375 -4.20 -0.34 -27.00
CA GLY A 375 -3.58 -1.67 -26.98
C GLY A 375 -2.05 -1.66 -26.87
N ALA A 376 -1.43 -0.52 -26.54
CA ALA A 376 0.01 -0.42 -26.31
C ALA A 376 0.45 -1.32 -25.15
N ARG A 377 1.66 -1.88 -25.24
CA ARG A 377 2.25 -2.70 -24.15
C ARG A 377 3.08 -1.92 -23.16
N ALA A 378 3.51 -0.71 -23.54
CA ALA A 378 4.20 0.25 -22.71
C ALA A 378 4.08 1.65 -23.34
N VAL A 379 4.37 2.68 -22.56
CA VAL A 379 4.41 4.07 -23.03
C VAL A 379 5.77 4.67 -22.74
N VAL A 380 6.39 5.21 -23.78
CA VAL A 380 7.65 5.95 -23.72
C VAL A 380 7.33 7.42 -23.96
N VAL A 381 7.25 8.20 -22.88
CA VAL A 381 7.05 9.63 -23.00
C VAL A 381 8.39 10.28 -23.28
N ALA A 382 8.56 10.91 -24.43
CA ALA A 382 9.77 11.66 -24.77
C ALA A 382 9.57 13.14 -24.45
N ASN A 383 10.58 13.76 -23.85
CA ASN A 383 10.60 15.20 -23.61
C ASN A 383 10.39 16.00 -24.91
N ALA A 384 9.87 17.23 -24.77
CA ALA A 384 9.62 18.10 -25.91
C ALA A 384 10.91 18.81 -26.36
N GLY A 385 11.74 19.26 -25.41
CA GLY A 385 13.03 19.89 -25.65
C GLY A 385 14.20 19.00 -25.26
N ALA A 386 15.32 19.15 -25.98
CA ALA A 386 16.58 18.46 -25.68
C ALA A 386 17.23 18.89 -24.35
N THR A 387 16.79 20.02 -23.80
CA THR A 387 17.27 20.60 -22.54
C THR A 387 16.25 20.49 -21.41
N ASP A 388 15.12 19.82 -21.64
CA ASP A 388 14.15 19.54 -20.59
C ASP A 388 14.69 18.45 -19.65
N PRO A 389 14.59 18.62 -18.32
CA PRO A 389 15.00 17.57 -17.40
C PRO A 389 14.11 16.34 -17.52
N LEU A 390 14.69 15.17 -17.26
CA LEU A 390 13.85 14.00 -16.98
C LEU A 390 13.23 14.20 -15.59
N VAL A 391 11.90 14.16 -15.57
CA VAL A 391 11.12 14.19 -14.33
C VAL A 391 10.42 12.86 -14.14
N ARG A 392 10.22 12.46 -12.88
CA ARG A 392 9.38 11.30 -12.57
C ARG A 392 7.93 11.64 -12.87
N ALA A 393 7.40 11.09 -13.96
CA ALA A 393 6.02 11.33 -14.38
C ALA A 393 5.05 10.90 -13.27
N SER A 394 4.25 11.83 -12.75
CA SER A 394 3.33 11.58 -11.64
C SER A 394 1.89 11.88 -12.06
N CYS A 395 0.93 11.44 -11.23
CA CYS A 395 -0.47 11.77 -11.37
C CYS A 395 -1.04 12.24 -10.04
N SER A 396 -2.04 13.12 -10.11
CA SER A 396 -2.79 13.60 -8.95
C SER A 396 -4.29 13.49 -9.23
N PRO A 397 -5.07 12.88 -8.33
CA PRO A 397 -4.62 12.15 -7.14
C PRO A 397 -3.87 10.86 -7.52
N ARG A 398 -2.99 10.37 -6.64
CA ARG A 398 -2.12 9.22 -6.91
C ARG A 398 -2.89 7.97 -7.36
N TRP A 399 -4.04 7.70 -6.74
CA TRP A 399 -4.88 6.54 -7.05
C TRP A 399 -5.48 6.59 -8.47
N ALA A 400 -5.49 7.75 -9.14
CA ALA A 400 -5.95 7.84 -10.53
C ALA A 400 -5.05 7.03 -11.49
N GLY A 401 -3.80 6.76 -11.11
CA GLY A 401 -2.87 5.92 -11.84
C GLY A 401 -3.12 4.42 -11.72
N ASN A 402 -4.01 3.96 -10.83
CA ASN A 402 -4.23 2.53 -10.56
C ASN A 402 -4.81 1.76 -11.75
N ASN A 403 -5.45 2.45 -12.69
CA ASN A 403 -5.99 1.82 -13.91
C ASN A 403 -4.94 1.67 -15.02
N ILE A 404 -3.71 2.17 -14.82
CA ILE A 404 -2.62 1.97 -15.78
C ILE A 404 -1.91 0.66 -15.45
N THR A 405 -2.05 -0.29 -16.36
CA THR A 405 -1.58 -1.69 -16.26
C THR A 405 -0.31 -1.94 -17.08
N ILE A 406 0.13 -0.94 -17.83
CA ILE A 406 1.32 -0.98 -18.68
C ILE A 406 2.46 -0.15 -18.08
N PRO A 407 3.73 -0.47 -18.40
CA PRO A 407 4.86 0.32 -17.96
C PRO A 407 4.82 1.71 -18.62
N VAL A 408 5.17 2.73 -17.85
CA VAL A 408 5.28 4.11 -18.32
C VAL A 408 6.66 4.62 -17.96
N VAL A 409 7.43 5.01 -18.97
CA VAL A 409 8.76 5.59 -18.80
C VAL A 409 8.85 6.97 -19.43
N HIS A 410 9.76 7.78 -18.93
CA HIS A 410 10.05 9.12 -19.43
C HIS A 410 11.51 9.20 -19.90
N VAL A 411 11.73 9.66 -21.14
CA VAL A 411 13.03 9.69 -21.83
C VAL A 411 13.32 11.07 -22.42
N GLY A 412 14.58 11.30 -22.81
CA GLY A 412 14.99 12.53 -23.46
C GLY A 412 14.38 12.70 -24.86
N ALA A 413 14.33 13.95 -25.35
CA ALA A 413 13.71 14.28 -26.64
C ALA A 413 14.33 13.54 -27.84
N ARG A 414 15.63 13.18 -27.76
CA ARG A 414 16.34 12.47 -28.85
C ARG A 414 15.70 11.15 -29.24
N VAL A 415 15.10 10.43 -28.28
CA VAL A 415 14.40 9.16 -28.56
C VAL A 415 13.25 9.37 -29.53
N PHE A 416 12.51 10.47 -29.39
CA PHE A 416 11.40 10.81 -30.27
C PHE A 416 11.88 10.96 -31.72
N ASP A 417 12.96 11.72 -31.95
CA ASP A 417 13.48 11.97 -33.29
C ASP A 417 14.00 10.70 -33.98
N VAL A 418 14.65 9.82 -33.20
CA VAL A 418 15.17 8.55 -33.67
C VAL A 418 14.04 7.63 -34.13
N VAL A 419 12.99 7.50 -33.31
CA VAL A 419 11.84 6.64 -33.64
C VAL A 419 10.99 7.28 -34.74
N ALA A 420 10.83 8.60 -34.78
CA ALA A 420 10.10 9.30 -35.83
C ALA A 420 10.73 9.10 -37.22
N ARG A 421 12.07 9.09 -37.33
CA ARG A 421 12.78 8.85 -38.60
C ARG A 421 12.61 7.41 -39.10
N ALA A 422 12.69 6.43 -38.20
CA ALA A 422 12.61 5.03 -38.55
C ALA A 422 11.17 4.50 -38.62
N ARG A 423 10.19 5.25 -38.09
CA ARG A 423 8.78 4.87 -37.82
C ARG A 423 8.62 3.74 -36.81
N THR A 424 9.49 2.74 -36.86
CA THR A 424 9.44 1.57 -35.99
C THR A 424 10.85 1.05 -35.73
N LEU A 425 11.19 0.77 -34.46
CA LEU A 425 12.52 0.30 -34.07
C LEU A 425 12.43 -0.79 -33.01
N LEU A 426 13.33 -1.76 -33.07
CA LEU A 426 13.54 -2.67 -31.96
C LEU A 426 14.33 -1.92 -30.88
N ALA A 427 13.83 -1.97 -29.65
CA ALA A 427 14.51 -1.41 -28.49
C ALA A 427 14.49 -2.39 -27.34
N SER A 428 15.46 -2.26 -26.46
CA SER A 428 15.62 -3.13 -25.32
C SER A 428 15.63 -2.29 -24.04
N PHE A 429 14.71 -2.55 -23.11
CA PHE A 429 14.70 -1.88 -21.79
C PHE A 429 15.55 -2.64 -20.79
N ALA A 430 16.61 -2.03 -20.29
CA ALA A 430 17.41 -2.57 -19.19
C ALA A 430 17.16 -1.73 -17.94
N PRO A 431 16.37 -2.22 -16.96
CA PRO A 431 16.29 -1.62 -15.64
C PRO A 431 17.70 -1.58 -15.05
N LEU A 432 18.18 -0.37 -14.77
CA LEU A 432 19.44 -0.17 -14.05
C LEU A 432 19.09 0.17 -12.60
N GLY A 433 20.10 0.17 -11.73
CA GLY A 433 19.93 0.38 -10.30
C GLY A 433 19.30 1.72 -9.91
N THR A 434 19.61 2.19 -8.73
CA THR A 434 18.87 3.27 -8.09
C THR A 434 19.42 4.66 -8.37
N GLY A 435 18.65 5.67 -7.96
CA GLY A 435 19.12 7.03 -7.86
C GLY A 435 19.12 7.80 -9.18
N HIS A 436 18.44 7.29 -10.22
CA HIS A 436 18.24 8.05 -11.45
C HIS A 436 17.36 9.27 -11.19
N GLY A 437 16.22 9.09 -10.52
CA GLY A 437 15.33 10.17 -10.13
C GLY A 437 16.00 11.13 -9.14
N THR A 438 16.74 10.61 -8.16
CA THR A 438 17.50 11.43 -7.21
C THR A 438 18.61 12.24 -7.90
N ALA A 439 19.29 11.67 -8.89
CA ALA A 439 20.28 12.40 -9.68
C ALA A 439 19.64 13.53 -10.46
N TRP A 440 18.50 13.28 -11.13
CA TRP A 440 17.76 14.32 -11.85
C TRP A 440 17.18 15.39 -10.91
N ALA A 441 16.68 15.03 -9.73
CA ALA A 441 16.22 16.00 -8.73
C ALA A 441 17.37 16.89 -8.22
N LYS A 442 18.57 16.33 -8.01
CA LYS A 442 19.77 17.09 -7.67
C LYS A 442 20.20 18.04 -8.81
N LEU A 443 20.11 17.57 -10.06
CA LEU A 443 20.35 18.40 -11.24
C LEU A 443 19.31 19.53 -11.32
N GLU A 444 18.03 19.26 -11.14
CA GLU A 444 16.99 20.30 -11.21
C GLU A 444 17.16 21.35 -10.11
N ALA A 445 17.43 20.93 -8.86
CA ALA A 445 17.71 21.83 -7.74
C ALA A 445 18.91 22.78 -8.00
N TYR A 446 19.84 22.39 -8.88
CA TYR A 446 20.94 23.26 -9.30
C TYR A 446 20.47 24.46 -10.15
N LYS A 447 19.48 24.28 -11.03
CA LYS A 447 18.94 25.37 -11.87
C LYS A 447 18.38 26.51 -11.03
N ASP A 448 17.73 26.15 -9.93
CA ASP A 448 16.98 27.08 -9.08
C ASP A 448 17.81 27.63 -7.88
N GLY A 449 19.02 27.13 -7.65
CA GLY A 449 19.87 27.53 -6.51
C GLY A 449 20.51 28.93 -6.64
N PRO A 450 21.04 29.56 -5.56
CA PRO A 450 21.75 30.85 -5.63
C PRO A 450 23.12 30.76 -6.35
N SER A 451 23.52 31.81 -7.08
CA SER A 451 24.70 31.83 -7.97
C SER A 451 26.06 31.48 -7.31
N SER A 452 26.26 31.81 -6.04
CA SER A 452 27.48 31.46 -5.29
C SER A 452 27.53 29.96 -4.94
N LYS A 453 26.41 29.37 -4.51
CA LYS A 453 26.28 27.94 -4.25
C LYS A 453 26.35 27.10 -5.53
N ARG A 454 25.99 27.66 -6.70
CA ARG A 454 26.11 26.97 -8.00
C ARG A 454 27.56 26.59 -8.35
N ARG A 455 28.58 27.38 -7.95
CA ARG A 455 29.98 27.14 -8.35
C ARG A 455 30.64 26.01 -7.56
N ASP A 456 30.52 26.03 -6.25
CA ASP A 456 31.08 25.00 -5.37
C ASP A 456 30.34 23.66 -5.54
N HIS A 457 29.03 23.71 -5.82
CA HIS A 457 28.23 22.51 -6.05
C HIS A 457 28.56 21.82 -7.38
N LEU A 458 28.87 22.58 -8.44
CA LEU A 458 29.35 22.04 -9.72
C LEU A 458 30.60 21.17 -9.54
N SER A 459 31.63 21.68 -8.85
CA SER A 459 32.84 20.90 -8.58
C SER A 459 32.52 19.62 -7.81
N SER A 460 31.69 19.71 -6.76
CA SER A 460 31.26 18.53 -6.00
C SER A 460 30.38 17.54 -6.80
N MET A 461 29.61 18.01 -7.80
CA MET A 461 28.78 17.16 -8.67
C MET A 461 29.60 16.44 -9.73
N PHE A 462 30.62 17.11 -10.28
CA PHE A 462 31.64 16.48 -11.11
C PHE A 462 32.43 15.42 -10.31
N GLU A 463 32.75 15.71 -9.05
CA GLU A 463 33.41 14.76 -8.14
C GLU A 463 32.52 13.57 -7.76
N LYS A 464 31.20 13.77 -7.62
CA LYS A 464 30.24 12.73 -7.22
C LYS A 464 29.79 11.80 -8.35
N ASN A 465 30.30 11.94 -9.58
CA ASN A 465 30.01 11.05 -10.70
C ASN A 465 28.52 10.70 -10.83
N LEU A 466 27.67 11.70 -11.10
CA LEU A 466 26.25 11.53 -11.47
C LEU A 466 26.11 10.83 -12.85
N GLY A 467 26.96 9.88 -13.21
CA GLY A 467 26.95 9.18 -14.49
C GLY A 467 27.01 10.12 -15.70
N LEU A 468 27.65 11.31 -15.59
CA LEU A 468 27.67 12.31 -16.67
C LEU A 468 28.36 11.82 -17.94
N ASP A 469 29.26 10.83 -17.80
CA ASP A 469 29.92 10.17 -18.92
C ASP A 469 29.09 9.04 -19.53
N MET A 470 28.16 8.49 -18.76
CA MET A 470 27.26 7.42 -19.17
C MET A 470 25.97 7.97 -19.81
N TRP A 471 25.53 9.17 -19.40
CA TRP A 471 24.24 9.77 -19.81
C TRP A 471 24.44 11.12 -20.51
N PRO A 472 24.50 11.14 -21.85
CA PRO A 472 24.65 12.37 -22.63
C PRO A 472 23.58 13.42 -22.31
N GLU A 473 22.37 13.01 -21.97
CA GLU A 473 21.24 13.88 -21.63
C GLU A 473 21.53 14.74 -20.39
N ARG A 474 22.15 14.15 -19.36
CA ARG A 474 22.53 14.89 -18.14
C ARG A 474 23.59 15.95 -18.48
N ARG A 475 24.53 15.62 -19.36
CA ARG A 475 25.57 16.55 -19.83
C ARG A 475 24.99 17.68 -20.68
N SER A 476 24.09 17.37 -21.62
CA SER A 476 23.39 18.36 -22.44
C SER A 476 22.57 19.32 -21.59
N TRP A 477 21.87 18.81 -20.58
CA TRP A 477 21.13 19.62 -19.62
C TRP A 477 22.06 20.56 -18.84
N LEU A 478 23.17 20.06 -18.30
CA LEU A 478 24.17 20.87 -17.60
C LEU A 478 24.79 21.95 -18.49
N GLY A 479 25.13 21.62 -19.74
CA GLY A 479 25.69 22.58 -20.70
C GLY A 479 24.73 23.73 -20.98
N ALA A 480 23.44 23.43 -21.16
CA ALA A 480 22.40 24.45 -21.33
C ALA A 480 22.18 25.28 -20.05
N ALA A 481 22.25 24.66 -18.87
CA ALA A 481 22.18 25.37 -17.60
C ALA A 481 23.39 26.30 -17.43
N GLN A 482 24.60 25.88 -17.82
CA GLN A 482 25.82 26.69 -17.75
C GLN A 482 25.82 27.86 -18.74
N SER A 483 25.28 27.71 -19.95
CA SER A 483 25.17 28.81 -20.91
C SER A 483 24.24 29.92 -20.42
N ILE A 484 23.22 29.58 -19.63
CA ILE A 484 22.35 30.56 -18.96
C ILE A 484 23.11 31.33 -17.86
N LEU A 485 24.15 30.72 -17.26
CA LEU A 485 24.94 31.30 -16.17
C LEU A 485 26.13 32.15 -16.64
N ARG A 486 26.49 32.06 -17.92
CA ARG A 486 27.49 32.93 -18.56
C ARG A 486 26.87 33.59 -19.80
N PRO A 487 25.98 34.58 -19.64
CA PRO A 487 25.40 35.24 -20.81
C PRO A 487 26.46 35.98 -21.63
N GLU A 488 27.47 36.57 -20.98
CA GLU A 488 28.53 37.32 -21.66
C GLU A 488 29.84 37.25 -20.86
N LEU A 489 30.86 36.69 -21.48
CA LEU A 489 32.26 37.08 -21.33
C LEU A 489 32.78 37.39 -22.73
#